data_AF-A0AAU6ASY6-F1
#
_entry.id   AF-A0AAU6ASY6-F1
#
_cell.length_a   1.000
_cell.length_b   1.000
_cell.length_c   1.000
_cell.angle_alpha   90.00
_cell.angle_beta   90.00
_cell.angle_gamma   90.00
#
_symmetry.space_group_name_H-M   'P 1'
#
loop_
_entity.id
_entity.type
_entity.pdbx_description
1 polymer ?
#
loop_
_entity_poly.entity_id
_entity_poly.type
_entity_poly.pdbx_seq_one_letter_code
_entity_poly.pdbx_strand_id
1 'polypeptide(L)'
;MVAAVARLLRRGLPVIPAVAEPVLLDLHGIVARAIDPADEASRTAALNSTLRGLLARFPDNRYAPAARALFGLPPAEPGQNLTARRDLAAEQAGHEVHHFRKRVEPRLIEKVAWELLADADRFTRSPMIAPRLAPLTERQPVQPDPFAWEVAEHEENLSRLWSAIYAARAELLTIERLISLDADRIDIGHQAVTAAWRWAVARGEVTGYTTAFAPDQEPDLLISLAGWVPALTEAQASRLVEAAGGGASREQFVSSLHGETGLGNAWVKGFLPGTPYPEKNGQSS
;
A
#
# COMPACT_ATOMS: atom_id res chain seq x y z
N MET A 1 21.08 10.17 4.13
CA MET A 1 19.85 10.73 4.72
C MET A 1 20.09 11.86 5.71
N VAL A 2 20.70 11.59 6.88
CA VAL A 2 20.97 12.61 7.93
C VAL A 2 21.64 13.89 7.39
N ALA A 3 22.65 13.75 6.53
CA ALA A 3 23.32 14.90 5.92
C ALA A 3 22.40 15.75 5.02
N ALA A 4 21.47 15.12 4.29
CA ALA A 4 20.52 15.83 3.44
C ALA A 4 19.51 16.61 4.31
N VAL A 5 19.00 15.99 5.38
CA VAL A 5 18.14 16.66 6.37
C VAL A 5 18.88 17.82 7.05
N ALA A 6 20.16 17.64 7.43
CA ALA A 6 20.97 18.71 8.00
C ALA A 6 21.12 19.91 7.05
N ARG A 7 21.21 19.67 5.74
CA ARG A 7 21.30 20.74 4.73
C ARG A 7 20.02 21.57 4.63
N LEU A 8 18.84 20.97 4.90
CA LEU A 8 17.58 21.70 4.96
C LEU A 8 17.61 22.81 6.01
N LEU A 9 18.33 22.62 7.12
CA LEU A 9 18.41 23.61 8.20
C LEU A 9 18.98 24.96 7.76
N ARG A 10 19.78 25.02 6.68
CA ARG A 10 20.37 26.27 6.21
C ARG A 10 19.31 27.31 5.86
N ARG A 11 18.22 26.88 5.23
CA ARG A 11 17.10 27.76 4.84
C ARG A 11 15.84 27.50 5.66
N GLY A 12 15.66 26.30 6.18
CA GLY A 12 14.45 25.87 6.87
C GLY A 12 13.33 25.57 5.87
N LEU A 13 12.12 25.49 6.38
CA LEU A 13 10.92 25.26 5.59
C LEU A 13 10.29 26.60 5.15
N PRO A 14 9.63 26.65 3.97
CA PRO A 14 9.52 25.56 2.99
C PRO A 14 10.82 25.32 2.21
N VAL A 15 11.06 24.06 1.84
CA VAL A 15 12.05 23.67 0.84
C VAL A 15 11.59 24.18 -0.53
N ILE A 16 12.50 24.76 -1.30
CA ILE A 16 12.25 25.15 -2.70
C ILE A 16 12.96 24.17 -3.64
N PRO A 17 12.47 23.92 -4.87
CA PRO A 17 13.04 22.91 -5.77
C PRO A 17 14.55 23.07 -5.98
N ALA A 18 15.00 24.30 -6.22
CA ALA A 18 16.42 24.63 -6.44
C ALA A 18 17.40 24.25 -5.30
N VAL A 19 16.90 23.91 -4.10
CA VAL A 19 17.72 23.45 -2.97
C VAL A 19 17.22 22.13 -2.38
N ALA A 20 16.22 21.51 -3.00
CA ALA A 20 15.73 20.21 -2.58
C ALA A 20 16.81 19.17 -2.90
N GLU A 21 17.19 18.40 -1.90
CA GLU A 21 18.20 17.36 -2.06
C GLU A 21 17.58 16.19 -2.82
N PRO A 22 18.16 15.73 -3.95
CA PRO A 22 17.58 14.65 -4.76
C PRO A 22 17.27 13.40 -3.94
N VAL A 23 18.18 13.02 -3.03
CA VAL A 23 18.00 11.86 -2.13
C VAL A 23 16.76 11.95 -1.22
N LEU A 24 16.23 13.15 -0.97
CA LEU A 24 14.97 13.34 -0.23
C LEU A 24 13.76 13.31 -1.16
N LEU A 25 13.89 13.84 -2.37
CA LEU A 25 12.83 13.82 -3.39
C LEU A 25 12.60 12.42 -3.96
N ASP A 26 13.64 11.59 -3.97
CA ASP A 26 13.61 10.20 -4.48
C ASP A 26 13.16 9.20 -3.40
N LEU A 27 12.82 9.67 -2.19
CA LEU A 27 12.19 8.81 -1.18
C LEU A 27 10.82 8.34 -1.71
N HIS A 28 10.56 7.04 -1.65
CA HIS A 28 9.33 6.46 -2.22
C HIS A 28 8.06 7.07 -1.63
N GLY A 29 8.00 7.32 -0.32
CA GLY A 29 6.86 8.01 0.30
C GLY A 29 6.68 9.46 -0.16
N ILE A 30 7.72 10.11 -0.68
CA ILE A 30 7.62 11.45 -1.27
C ILE A 30 7.14 11.36 -2.71
N VAL A 31 7.71 10.44 -3.49
CA VAL A 31 7.30 10.17 -4.88
C VAL A 31 5.81 9.77 -4.92
N ALA A 32 5.38 8.86 -4.04
CA ALA A 32 4.01 8.36 -3.98
C ALA A 32 2.97 9.41 -3.56
N ARG A 33 3.39 10.48 -2.87
CA ARG A 33 2.50 11.58 -2.45
C ARG A 33 2.54 12.78 -3.40
N ALA A 34 3.43 12.77 -4.38
CA ALA A 34 3.47 13.81 -5.39
C ALA A 34 2.26 13.69 -6.32
N ILE A 35 1.69 14.82 -6.73
CA ILE A 35 0.61 14.84 -7.73
C ILE A 35 1.12 14.33 -9.09
N ASP A 36 2.39 14.62 -9.39
CA ASP A 36 3.11 14.13 -10.57
C ASP A 36 4.48 13.64 -10.10
N PRO A 37 4.72 12.32 -10.06
CA PRO A 37 6.00 11.74 -9.65
C PRO A 37 7.21 12.18 -10.49
N ALA A 38 6.99 12.55 -11.76
CA ALA A 38 8.06 12.99 -12.65
C ALA A 38 8.42 14.48 -12.45
N ASP A 39 7.51 15.28 -11.90
CA ASP A 39 7.72 16.69 -11.63
C ASP A 39 8.44 16.93 -10.28
N GLU A 40 9.59 17.60 -10.34
CA GLU A 40 10.38 17.97 -9.17
C GLU A 40 9.64 18.94 -8.23
N ALA A 41 8.84 19.87 -8.79
CA ALA A 41 8.09 20.82 -7.98
C ALA A 41 7.00 20.12 -7.17
N SER A 42 6.28 19.18 -7.80
CA SER A 42 5.30 18.31 -7.15
C SER A 42 5.93 17.48 -6.02
N ARG A 43 7.07 16.83 -6.26
CA ARG A 43 7.81 16.09 -5.21
C ARG A 43 8.30 16.99 -4.08
N THR A 44 8.71 18.21 -4.39
CA THR A 44 9.12 19.20 -3.37
C THR A 44 7.94 19.64 -2.49
N ALA A 45 6.75 19.79 -3.07
CA ALA A 45 5.53 20.09 -2.32
C ALA A 45 5.14 18.92 -1.39
N ALA A 46 5.26 17.68 -1.86
CA ALA A 46 5.05 16.48 -1.06
C ALA A 46 6.05 16.37 0.10
N LEU A 47 7.34 16.65 -0.14
CA LEU A 47 8.38 16.70 0.89
C LEU A 47 8.05 17.75 1.97
N ASN A 48 7.65 18.95 1.57
CA ASN A 48 7.27 20.02 2.50
C ASN A 48 6.09 19.61 3.40
N SER A 49 5.07 19.00 2.81
CA SER A 49 3.89 18.55 3.55
C SER A 49 4.23 17.44 4.53
N THR A 50 5.04 16.47 4.10
CA THR A 50 5.53 15.35 4.92
C THR A 50 6.36 15.85 6.11
N LEU A 51 7.32 16.75 5.87
CA LEU A 51 8.15 17.34 6.93
C LEU A 51 7.32 18.13 7.95
N ARG A 52 6.35 18.92 7.50
CA ARG A 52 5.44 19.65 8.41
C ARG A 52 4.62 18.70 9.27
N GLY A 53 4.03 17.65 8.68
CA GLY A 53 3.26 16.65 9.41
C GLY A 53 4.10 15.89 10.44
N LEU A 54 5.32 15.50 10.06
CA LEU A 54 6.27 14.81 10.95
C LEU A 54 6.68 15.72 12.12
N LEU A 55 7.05 16.97 11.84
CA LEU A 55 7.47 17.92 12.88
C LEU A 55 6.32 18.35 13.80
N ALA A 56 5.08 18.38 13.30
CA ALA A 56 3.90 18.63 14.12
C ALA A 56 3.61 17.49 15.10
N ARG A 57 3.88 16.25 14.69
CA ARG A 57 3.68 15.02 15.48
C ARG A 57 5.00 14.43 15.99
N PHE A 58 5.99 15.28 16.24
CA PHE A 58 7.31 14.81 16.60
C PHE A 58 7.24 13.96 17.88
N PRO A 59 7.72 12.71 17.88
CA PRO A 59 7.42 11.73 18.93
C PRO A 59 8.03 12.05 20.30
N ASP A 60 8.97 13.00 20.36
CA ASP A 60 9.53 13.49 21.61
C ASP A 60 8.94 14.84 21.97
N ASN A 61 7.88 14.83 22.79
CA ASN A 61 7.16 16.04 23.20
C ASN A 61 8.07 17.10 23.83
N ARG A 62 9.14 16.68 24.52
CA ARG A 62 10.09 17.60 25.14
C ARG A 62 10.88 18.39 24.10
N TYR A 63 11.25 17.75 22.99
CA TYR A 63 12.05 18.38 21.94
C TYR A 63 11.23 18.82 20.71
N ALA A 64 9.93 18.54 20.66
CA ALA A 64 9.07 18.91 19.54
C ALA A 64 9.05 20.42 19.23
N PRO A 65 8.97 21.34 20.21
CA PRO A 65 9.06 22.78 19.93
C PRO A 65 10.44 23.19 19.39
N ALA A 66 11.52 22.61 19.93
CA ALA A 66 12.88 22.87 19.47
C ALA A 66 13.13 22.36 18.04
N ALA A 67 12.62 21.17 17.70
CA ALA A 67 12.68 20.61 16.35
C ALA A 67 11.92 21.50 15.36
N ARG A 68 10.69 21.91 15.67
CA ARG A 68 9.92 22.85 14.82
C ARG A 68 10.66 24.17 14.61
N ALA A 69 11.15 24.78 15.69
CA ALA A 69 11.90 26.04 15.63
C ALA A 69 13.14 25.91 14.75
N LEU A 70 13.91 24.83 14.88
CA LEU A 70 15.13 24.60 14.10
C LEU A 70 14.87 24.55 12.58
N PHE A 71 13.73 23.97 12.18
CA PHE A 71 13.29 23.90 10.79
C PHE A 71 12.49 25.13 10.31
N GLY A 72 12.32 26.16 11.16
CA GLY A 72 11.63 27.40 10.78
C GLY A 72 10.11 27.32 10.84
N LEU A 73 9.56 26.39 11.61
CA LEU A 73 8.14 26.33 11.96
C LEU A 73 7.91 26.98 13.35
N PRO A 74 6.67 27.42 13.66
CA PRO A 74 6.35 27.95 14.98
C PRO A 74 6.86 27.06 16.12
N PRO A 75 7.58 27.62 17.11
CA PRO A 75 7.60 29.04 17.48
C PRO A 75 8.57 29.95 16.71
N ALA A 76 9.34 29.44 15.74
CA ALA A 76 10.18 30.31 14.91
C ALA A 76 9.33 31.24 14.03
N GLU A 77 9.78 32.47 13.88
CA GLU A 77 9.14 33.45 13.00
C GLU A 77 9.62 33.26 11.55
N PRO A 78 8.76 33.57 10.55
CA PRO A 78 9.16 33.55 9.15
C PRO A 78 10.40 34.41 8.88
N GLY A 79 11.32 33.89 8.08
CA GLY A 79 12.52 34.64 7.66
C GLY A 79 13.69 34.63 8.66
N GLN A 80 13.55 34.01 9.83
CA GLN A 80 14.66 33.84 10.77
C GLN A 80 15.80 33.02 10.15
N ASN A 81 17.04 33.48 10.32
CA ASN A 81 18.23 32.76 9.89
C ASN A 81 18.54 31.57 10.83
N LEU A 82 19.44 30.68 10.40
CA LEU A 82 19.78 29.48 11.16
C LEU A 82 20.36 29.77 12.56
N THR A 83 21.06 30.90 12.76
CA THR A 83 21.58 31.27 14.08
C THR A 83 20.42 31.57 15.04
N ALA A 84 19.50 32.45 14.64
CA ALA A 84 18.33 32.80 15.44
C ALA A 84 17.46 31.57 15.75
N ARG A 85 17.27 30.68 14.77
CA ARG A 85 16.52 29.42 14.98
C ARG A 85 17.22 28.46 15.94
N ARG A 86 18.54 28.41 15.96
CA ARG A 86 19.31 27.59 16.91
C ARG A 86 19.22 28.13 18.33
N ASP A 87 19.28 29.46 18.48
CA ASP A 87 19.15 30.09 19.79
C ASP A 87 17.76 29.83 20.38
N LEU A 88 16.72 30.01 19.56
CA LEU A 88 15.34 29.69 19.95
C LEU A 88 15.16 28.19 20.24
N ALA A 89 15.68 27.31 19.39
CA ALA A 89 15.57 25.87 19.62
C ALA A 89 16.28 25.42 20.90
N ALA A 90 17.42 26.03 21.24
CA ALA A 90 18.13 25.77 22.49
C ALA A 90 17.32 26.21 23.70
N GLU A 91 16.71 27.41 23.65
CA GLU A 91 15.81 27.92 24.68
C GLU A 91 14.60 26.98 24.88
N GLN A 92 13.92 26.60 23.80
CA GLN A 92 12.78 25.67 23.83
C GLN A 92 13.15 24.29 24.38
N ALA A 93 14.40 23.87 24.20
CA ALA A 93 14.92 22.61 24.73
C ALA A 93 15.44 22.71 26.17
N GLY A 94 15.52 23.91 26.75
CA GLY A 94 16.08 24.18 28.08
C GLY A 94 17.60 23.96 28.15
N HIS A 95 18.32 24.26 27.06
CA HIS A 95 19.77 24.08 26.97
C HIS A 95 20.48 25.37 26.54
N GLU A 96 21.72 25.51 26.99
CA GLU A 96 22.64 26.52 26.46
C GLU A 96 22.98 26.22 24.99
N VAL A 97 23.13 27.25 24.16
CA VAL A 97 23.23 27.17 22.69
C VAL A 97 24.38 26.27 22.23
N HIS A 98 25.56 26.38 22.84
CA HIS A 98 26.72 25.57 22.50
C HIS A 98 26.51 24.09 22.87
N HIS A 99 25.90 23.77 24.01
CA HIS A 99 25.47 22.41 24.34
C HIS A 99 24.45 21.88 23.33
N PHE A 100 23.43 22.67 23.01
CA PHE A 100 22.40 22.32 22.03
C PHE A 100 23.03 21.95 20.68
N ARG A 101 23.88 22.83 20.13
CA ARG A 101 24.55 22.62 18.84
C ARG A 101 25.44 21.37 18.81
N LYS A 102 26.14 21.07 19.91
CA LYS A 102 27.08 19.93 19.95
C LYS A 102 26.42 18.59 20.28
N ARG A 103 25.30 18.59 21.02
CA ARG A 103 24.73 17.35 21.59
C ARG A 103 23.28 17.09 21.22
N VAL A 104 22.46 18.13 21.12
CA VAL A 104 21.01 17.99 20.91
C VAL A 104 20.66 18.07 19.44
N GLU A 105 21.10 19.13 18.75
CA GLU A 105 20.84 19.37 17.33
C GLU A 105 21.17 18.15 16.45
N PRO A 106 22.35 17.51 16.55
CA PRO A 106 22.67 16.34 15.73
C PRO A 106 21.69 15.17 15.94
N ARG A 107 21.26 14.95 17.19
CA ARG A 107 20.32 13.88 17.54
C ARG A 107 18.91 14.17 17.03
N LEU A 108 18.50 15.44 17.04
CA LEU A 108 17.21 15.85 16.46
C LEU A 108 17.19 15.64 14.95
N ILE A 109 18.26 16.05 14.25
CA ILE A 109 18.38 15.84 12.80
C ILE A 109 18.36 14.35 12.46
N GLU A 110 19.12 13.55 13.21
CA GLU A 110 19.14 12.10 13.05
C GLU A 110 17.76 11.49 13.26
N LYS A 111 17.03 11.92 14.29
CA LYS A 111 15.68 11.44 14.57
C LYS A 111 14.70 11.81 13.45
N VAL A 112 14.72 13.05 12.97
CA VAL A 112 13.89 13.47 11.81
C VAL A 112 14.23 12.64 10.57
N ALA A 113 15.50 12.37 10.32
CA ALA A 113 15.94 11.53 9.21
C ALA A 113 15.42 10.09 9.33
N TRP A 114 15.43 9.51 10.53
CA TRP A 114 14.87 8.18 10.79
C TRP A 114 13.35 8.14 10.61
N GLU A 115 12.63 9.14 11.11
CA GLU A 115 11.18 9.23 10.93
C GLU A 115 10.80 9.40 9.45
N LEU A 116 11.58 10.15 8.67
CA LEU A 116 11.40 10.25 7.21
C LEU A 116 11.64 8.92 6.49
N LEU A 117 12.67 8.17 6.89
CA LEU A 117 12.93 6.84 6.32
C LEU A 117 11.83 5.85 6.70
N ALA A 118 11.41 5.83 7.97
CA ALA A 118 10.34 4.98 8.43
C ALA A 118 9.01 5.30 7.74
N ASP A 119 8.73 6.59 7.49
CA ASP A 119 7.58 7.02 6.70
C ASP A 119 7.71 6.57 5.24
N ALA A 120 8.86 6.77 4.59
CA ALA A 120 9.11 6.31 3.24
C ALA A 120 8.99 4.78 3.11
N ASP A 121 9.42 4.03 4.12
CA ASP A 121 9.36 2.57 4.15
C ASP A 121 7.93 2.01 4.28
N ARG A 122 6.99 2.81 4.79
CA ARG A 122 5.56 2.45 4.74
C ARG A 122 5.05 2.38 3.30
N PHE A 123 5.66 3.15 2.39
CA PHE A 123 5.32 3.22 0.97
C PHE A 123 6.21 2.33 0.08
N THR A 124 7.35 1.81 0.55
CA THR A 124 8.22 0.89 -0.21
C THR A 124 7.73 -0.55 -0.24
N ARG A 125 6.61 -0.87 0.42
CA ARG A 125 6.00 -2.19 0.25
C ARG A 125 5.47 -2.29 -1.17
N SER A 126 6.28 -2.90 -2.04
CA SER A 126 5.79 -3.48 -3.28
C SER A 126 4.55 -4.28 -2.90
N PRO A 127 3.36 -3.92 -3.39
CA PRO A 127 2.11 -4.60 -3.03
C PRO A 127 2.03 -6.01 -3.64
N MET A 128 3.13 -6.52 -4.18
CA MET A 128 3.33 -7.95 -4.37
C MET A 128 3.69 -8.71 -3.09
N ILE A 129 4.05 -8.02 -1.99
CA ILE A 129 4.33 -8.63 -0.70
C ILE A 129 3.26 -8.20 0.30
N ALA A 130 2.56 -9.18 0.86
CA ALA A 130 1.58 -8.92 1.89
C ALA A 130 2.20 -8.18 3.09
N PRO A 131 1.50 -7.17 3.64
CA PRO A 131 1.86 -6.53 4.89
C PRO A 131 2.13 -7.59 5.96
N ARG A 132 3.30 -7.53 6.60
CA ARG A 132 3.51 -8.30 7.83
C ARG A 132 2.63 -7.69 8.91
N LEU A 133 1.64 -8.44 9.38
CA LEU A 133 0.82 -8.07 10.52
C LEU A 133 1.63 -8.31 11.79
N ALA A 134 1.78 -7.27 12.62
CA ALA A 134 2.33 -7.42 13.96
C ALA A 134 1.18 -7.68 14.95
N PRO A 135 1.37 -8.53 15.97
CA PRO A 135 0.39 -8.66 17.04
C PRO A 135 0.14 -7.30 17.69
N LEU A 136 -1.13 -6.88 17.72
CA LEU A 136 -1.55 -5.68 18.45
C LEU A 136 -1.96 -6.08 19.86
N THR A 137 -1.27 -5.54 20.87
CA THR A 137 -1.63 -5.74 22.29
C THR A 137 -2.59 -4.68 22.82
N GLU A 138 -2.78 -3.60 22.05
CA GLU A 138 -3.60 -2.45 22.41
C GLU A 138 -4.43 -1.98 21.21
N ARG A 139 -5.54 -1.31 21.47
CA ARG A 139 -6.35 -0.67 20.43
C ARG A 139 -5.57 0.48 19.81
N GLN A 140 -5.50 0.55 18.48
CA GLN A 140 -4.93 1.69 17.76
C GLN A 140 -5.97 2.82 17.67
N PRO A 141 -5.79 3.96 18.36
CA PRO A 141 -6.68 5.09 18.21
C PRO A 141 -6.42 5.81 16.88
N VAL A 142 -7.47 6.04 16.09
CA VAL A 142 -7.42 6.94 14.92
C VAL A 142 -7.73 8.35 15.41
N GLN A 143 -6.81 9.29 15.19
CA GLN A 143 -7.01 10.69 15.59
C GLN A 143 -8.09 11.34 14.71
N PRO A 144 -8.91 12.26 15.24
CA PRO A 144 -9.93 12.97 14.48
C PRO A 144 -9.29 14.12 13.66
N ASP A 145 -8.32 13.78 12.80
CA ASP A 145 -7.72 14.70 11.84
C ASP A 145 -7.71 14.09 10.43
N PRO A 146 -7.88 14.90 9.36
CA PRO A 146 -8.04 14.38 8.00
C PRO A 146 -6.88 13.51 7.51
N PHE A 147 -5.64 13.82 7.91
CA PHE A 147 -4.47 13.04 7.48
C PHE A 147 -4.39 11.69 8.19
N ALA A 148 -4.80 11.62 9.46
CA ALA A 148 -4.93 10.34 10.16
C ALA A 148 -6.03 9.46 9.56
N TRP A 149 -7.08 10.04 8.99
CA TRP A 149 -8.13 9.30 8.30
C TRP A 149 -7.66 8.71 6.99
N GLU A 150 -6.96 9.48 6.15
CA GLU A 150 -6.40 8.98 4.89
C GLU A 150 -5.47 7.77 5.10
N VAL A 151 -4.61 7.83 6.14
CA VAL A 151 -3.72 6.71 6.48
C VAL A 151 -4.51 5.49 6.96
N ALA A 152 -5.54 5.69 7.79
CA ALA A 152 -6.37 4.61 8.29
C ALA A 152 -7.22 3.98 7.16
N GLU A 153 -7.75 4.79 6.25
CA GLU A 153 -8.51 4.35 5.08
C GLU A 153 -7.63 3.54 4.13
N HIS A 154 -6.39 3.98 3.89
CA HIS A 154 -5.42 3.21 3.11
C HIS A 154 -5.12 1.87 3.77
N GLU A 155 -4.85 1.85 5.08
CA GLU A 155 -4.58 0.61 5.83
C GLU A 155 -5.79 -0.35 5.81
N GLU A 156 -7.01 0.17 5.91
CA GLU A 156 -8.25 -0.61 5.77
C GLU A 156 -8.35 -1.25 4.38
N ASN A 157 -8.23 -0.45 3.31
CA ASN A 157 -8.33 -0.93 1.93
C ASN A 157 -7.24 -1.97 1.62
N LEU A 158 -6.01 -1.73 2.10
CA LEU A 158 -4.92 -2.68 1.97
C LEU A 158 -5.22 -4.00 2.71
N SER A 159 -5.84 -3.94 3.89
CA SER A 159 -6.24 -5.13 4.65
C SER A 159 -7.35 -5.93 3.95
N ARG A 160 -8.35 -5.24 3.38
CA ARG A 160 -9.43 -5.86 2.59
C ARG A 160 -8.89 -6.54 1.33
N LEU A 161 -8.02 -5.85 0.59
CA LEU A 161 -7.32 -6.37 -0.59
C LEU A 161 -6.63 -7.71 -0.29
N TRP A 162 -5.76 -7.74 0.72
CA TRP A 162 -4.98 -8.95 1.03
C TRP A 162 -5.83 -10.07 1.60
N SER A 163 -6.84 -9.74 2.42
CA SER A 163 -7.82 -10.72 2.89
C SER A 163 -8.51 -11.41 1.70
N ALA A 164 -8.92 -10.65 0.69
CA ALA A 164 -9.58 -11.21 -0.49
C ALA A 164 -8.63 -12.06 -1.35
N ILE A 165 -7.40 -11.60 -1.59
CA ILE A 165 -6.38 -12.37 -2.31
C ILE A 165 -6.09 -13.71 -1.61
N TYR A 166 -5.92 -13.71 -0.29
CA TYR A 166 -5.68 -14.94 0.46
C TYR A 166 -6.88 -15.87 0.50
N ALA A 167 -8.09 -15.33 0.58
CA ALA A 167 -9.32 -16.13 0.48
C ALA A 167 -9.40 -16.82 -0.90
N ALA A 168 -9.18 -16.08 -1.99
CA ALA A 168 -9.15 -16.66 -3.34
C ALA A 168 -8.07 -17.74 -3.47
N ARG A 169 -6.87 -17.48 -2.95
CA ARG A 169 -5.76 -18.45 -2.94
C ARG A 169 -6.11 -19.74 -2.20
N ALA A 170 -6.76 -19.65 -1.05
CA ALA A 170 -7.16 -20.81 -0.27
C ALA A 170 -8.13 -21.71 -1.06
N GLU A 171 -9.09 -21.11 -1.77
CA GLU A 171 -10.04 -21.89 -2.59
C GLU A 171 -9.37 -22.52 -3.82
N LEU A 172 -8.45 -21.82 -4.47
CA LEU A 172 -7.67 -22.36 -5.60
C LEU A 172 -6.78 -23.52 -5.15
N LEU A 173 -6.08 -23.40 -4.03
CA LEU A 173 -5.29 -24.50 -3.44
C LEU A 173 -6.18 -25.69 -3.05
N THR A 174 -7.43 -25.44 -2.65
CA THR A 174 -8.39 -26.51 -2.37
C THR A 174 -8.76 -27.27 -3.63
N ILE A 175 -8.91 -26.61 -4.78
CA ILE A 175 -9.11 -27.28 -6.08
C ILE A 175 -7.90 -28.15 -6.43
N GLU A 176 -6.69 -27.60 -6.36
CA GLU A 176 -5.46 -28.35 -6.65
C GLU A 176 -5.33 -29.59 -5.75
N ARG A 177 -5.70 -29.46 -4.47
CA ARG A 177 -5.77 -30.60 -3.56
C ARG A 177 -6.80 -31.64 -3.99
N LEU A 178 -7.99 -31.23 -4.41
CA LEU A 178 -9.03 -32.15 -4.89
C LEU A 178 -8.59 -32.89 -6.16
N ILE A 179 -7.96 -32.17 -7.11
CA ILE A 179 -7.39 -32.76 -8.32
C ILE A 179 -6.29 -33.76 -7.96
N SER A 180 -5.38 -33.40 -7.06
CA SER A 180 -4.29 -34.27 -6.62
C SER A 180 -4.78 -35.54 -5.90
N LEU A 181 -5.99 -35.51 -5.32
CA LEU A 181 -6.60 -36.65 -4.64
C LEU A 181 -7.52 -37.47 -5.57
N ASP A 182 -7.57 -37.14 -6.86
CA ASP A 182 -8.49 -37.73 -7.85
C ASP A 182 -9.95 -37.70 -7.37
N ALA A 183 -10.34 -36.58 -6.75
CA ALA A 183 -11.71 -36.35 -6.30
C ALA A 183 -12.68 -36.35 -7.49
N ASP A 184 -13.96 -36.60 -7.20
CA ASP A 184 -14.95 -36.63 -8.27
C ASP A 184 -15.15 -35.25 -8.94
N ARG A 185 -15.66 -35.28 -10.18
CA ARG A 185 -15.87 -34.06 -10.97
C ARG A 185 -16.92 -33.12 -10.36
N ILE A 186 -17.85 -33.63 -9.56
CA ILE A 186 -18.92 -32.85 -8.95
C ILE A 186 -18.33 -32.00 -7.82
N ASP A 187 -17.49 -32.58 -6.98
CA ASP A 187 -16.77 -31.91 -5.90
C ASP A 187 -15.81 -30.85 -6.44
N ILE A 188 -15.03 -31.17 -7.47
CA ILE A 188 -14.17 -30.19 -8.15
C ILE A 188 -15.01 -29.06 -8.74
N GLY A 189 -16.15 -29.37 -9.36
CA GLY A 189 -17.07 -28.38 -9.92
C GLY A 189 -17.65 -27.44 -8.84
N HIS A 190 -18.13 -27.98 -7.73
CA HIS A 190 -18.65 -27.19 -6.61
C HIS A 190 -17.59 -26.26 -6.01
N GLN A 191 -16.37 -26.76 -5.85
CA GLN A 191 -15.25 -25.98 -5.33
C GLN A 191 -14.78 -24.93 -6.34
N ALA A 192 -14.77 -25.24 -7.64
CA ALA A 192 -14.44 -24.29 -8.70
C ALA A 192 -15.40 -23.10 -8.71
N VAL A 193 -16.69 -23.31 -8.47
CA VAL A 193 -17.68 -22.22 -8.32
C VAL A 193 -17.36 -21.34 -7.11
N THR A 194 -16.98 -21.93 -5.97
CA THR A 194 -16.56 -21.18 -4.78
C THR A 194 -15.29 -20.34 -5.05
N ALA A 195 -14.31 -20.92 -5.76
CA ALA A 195 -13.11 -20.21 -6.14
C ALA A 195 -13.39 -19.07 -7.14
N ALA A 196 -14.32 -19.26 -8.08
CA ALA A 196 -14.76 -18.19 -8.99
C ALA A 196 -15.31 -16.99 -8.22
N TRP A 197 -16.18 -17.25 -7.24
CA TRP A 197 -16.73 -16.21 -6.38
C TRP A 197 -15.64 -15.47 -5.59
N ARG A 198 -14.73 -16.20 -4.92
CA ARG A 198 -13.65 -15.57 -4.15
C ARG A 198 -12.67 -14.81 -5.04
N TRP A 199 -12.35 -15.33 -6.22
CA TRP A 199 -11.51 -14.65 -7.19
C TRP A 199 -12.18 -13.37 -7.70
N ALA A 200 -13.49 -13.40 -7.96
CA ALA A 200 -14.25 -12.21 -8.37
C ALA A 200 -14.28 -11.13 -7.29
N VAL A 201 -14.51 -11.50 -6.03
CA VAL A 201 -14.40 -10.58 -4.88
C VAL A 201 -12.99 -9.99 -4.82
N ALA A 202 -11.96 -10.82 -4.91
CA ALA A 202 -10.56 -10.36 -4.89
C ALA A 202 -10.24 -9.41 -6.04
N ARG A 203 -10.70 -9.69 -7.26
CA ARG A 203 -10.51 -8.80 -8.41
C ARG A 203 -11.22 -7.45 -8.18
N GLY A 204 -12.42 -7.44 -7.62
CA GLY A 204 -13.13 -6.22 -7.25
C GLY A 204 -12.36 -5.36 -6.24
N GLU A 205 -11.83 -5.98 -5.18
CA GLU A 205 -10.98 -5.29 -4.18
C GLU A 205 -9.67 -4.79 -4.78
N VAL A 206 -9.03 -5.57 -5.67
CA VAL A 206 -7.83 -5.15 -6.41
C VAL A 206 -8.12 -3.92 -7.25
N THR A 207 -9.16 -3.94 -8.08
CA THR A 207 -9.54 -2.80 -8.93
C THR A 207 -9.83 -1.57 -8.08
N GLY A 208 -10.63 -1.71 -7.02
CA GLY A 208 -10.93 -0.60 -6.10
C GLY A 208 -9.68 -0.01 -5.48
N TYR A 209 -8.78 -0.85 -4.98
CA TYR A 209 -7.51 -0.42 -4.37
C TYR A 209 -6.60 0.29 -5.38
N THR A 210 -6.39 -0.29 -6.57
CA THR A 210 -5.52 0.32 -7.59
C THR A 210 -6.08 1.65 -8.09
N THR A 211 -7.40 1.76 -8.25
CA THR A 211 -8.01 3.03 -8.65
C THR A 211 -7.85 4.12 -7.58
N ALA A 212 -7.94 3.77 -6.30
CA ALA A 212 -7.90 4.74 -5.21
C ALA A 212 -6.46 5.09 -4.74
N PHE A 213 -5.58 4.11 -4.61
CA PHE A 213 -4.30 4.26 -3.89
C PHE A 213 -3.06 3.86 -4.70
N ALA A 214 -3.21 3.20 -5.85
CA ALA A 214 -2.08 2.70 -6.64
C ALA A 214 -2.38 2.70 -8.15
N PRO A 215 -2.65 3.87 -8.77
CA PRO A 215 -3.12 3.96 -10.15
C PRO A 215 -2.09 3.49 -11.19
N ASP A 216 -0.80 3.53 -10.83
CA ASP A 216 0.30 3.07 -11.69
C ASP A 216 0.46 1.54 -11.70
N GLN A 217 -0.38 0.81 -10.95
CA GLN A 217 -0.29 -0.64 -10.85
C GLN A 217 -1.28 -1.37 -11.72
N GLU A 218 -0.79 -2.44 -12.34
CA GLU A 218 -1.60 -3.34 -13.15
C GLU A 218 -2.43 -4.27 -12.25
N PRO A 219 -3.79 -4.17 -12.27
CA PRO A 219 -4.65 -5.01 -11.44
C PRO A 219 -4.45 -6.52 -11.67
N ASP A 220 -4.17 -6.89 -12.93
CA ASP A 220 -3.98 -8.28 -13.33
C ASP A 220 -2.73 -8.91 -12.69
N LEU A 221 -1.68 -8.12 -12.44
CA LEU A 221 -0.49 -8.59 -11.73
C LEU A 221 -0.81 -8.90 -10.27
N LEU A 222 -1.57 -8.04 -9.58
CA LEU A 222 -1.92 -8.23 -8.17
C LEU A 222 -2.85 -9.42 -7.97
N ILE A 223 -3.89 -9.57 -8.79
CA ILE A 223 -4.82 -10.70 -8.67
C ILE A 223 -4.13 -12.04 -8.98
N SER A 224 -3.09 -12.04 -9.82
CA SER A 224 -2.31 -13.26 -10.12
C SER A 224 -1.62 -13.87 -8.89
N LEU A 225 -1.43 -13.10 -7.82
CA LEU A 225 -0.89 -13.57 -6.54
C LEU A 225 -1.83 -14.59 -5.85
N ALA A 226 -3.13 -14.58 -6.19
CA ALA A 226 -4.07 -15.58 -5.71
C ALA A 226 -3.71 -16.99 -6.22
N GLY A 227 -3.13 -17.10 -7.42
CA GLY A 227 -2.76 -18.36 -8.04
C GLY A 227 -3.16 -18.41 -9.51
N TRP A 228 -2.91 -19.56 -10.13
CA TRP A 228 -3.34 -19.80 -11.51
C TRP A 228 -4.86 -19.89 -11.59
N VAL A 229 -5.43 -19.29 -12.64
CA VAL A 229 -6.84 -19.39 -12.99
C VAL A 229 -6.98 -19.65 -14.49
N PRO A 230 -8.09 -20.25 -14.94
CA PRO A 230 -8.37 -20.42 -16.37
C PRO A 230 -8.37 -19.06 -17.08
N ALA A 231 -7.96 -19.06 -18.35
CA ALA A 231 -7.98 -17.85 -19.16
C ALA A 231 -9.43 -17.34 -19.30
N LEU A 232 -9.64 -16.08 -18.90
CA LEU A 232 -10.91 -15.37 -19.03
C LEU A 232 -10.74 -14.20 -19.98
N THR A 233 -11.78 -13.90 -20.75
CA THR A 233 -11.85 -12.61 -21.44
C THR A 233 -12.15 -11.49 -20.44
N GLU A 234 -11.83 -10.25 -20.79
CA GLU A 234 -12.14 -9.10 -19.95
C GLU A 234 -13.65 -9.01 -19.62
N ALA A 235 -14.52 -9.25 -20.61
CA ALA A 235 -15.96 -9.28 -20.42
C ALA A 235 -16.40 -10.36 -19.41
N GLN A 236 -15.80 -11.55 -19.48
CA GLN A 236 -16.06 -12.64 -18.52
C GLN A 236 -15.60 -12.26 -17.11
N ALA A 237 -14.40 -11.71 -16.99
CA ALA A 237 -13.85 -11.25 -15.71
C ALA A 237 -14.71 -10.15 -15.07
N SER A 238 -15.09 -9.13 -15.85
CA SER A 238 -15.98 -8.05 -15.40
C SER A 238 -17.32 -8.61 -14.94
N ARG A 239 -17.87 -9.58 -15.66
CA ARG A 239 -19.16 -10.17 -15.31
C ARG A 239 -19.13 -10.96 -14.00
N LEU A 240 -18.04 -11.69 -13.75
CA LEU A 240 -17.83 -12.33 -12.44
C LEU A 240 -17.76 -11.30 -11.31
N VAL A 241 -17.03 -10.19 -11.52
CA VAL A 241 -16.91 -9.10 -10.52
C VAL A 241 -18.27 -8.46 -10.24
N GLU A 242 -19.06 -8.15 -11.26
CA GLU A 242 -20.43 -7.64 -11.11
C GLU A 242 -21.31 -8.57 -10.27
N ALA A 243 -21.26 -9.88 -10.55
CA ALA A 243 -22.02 -10.88 -9.82
C ALA A 243 -21.60 -11.03 -8.35
N ALA A 244 -20.35 -10.68 -8.03
CA ALA A 244 -19.79 -10.72 -6.66
C ALA A 244 -19.87 -9.37 -5.93
N GLY A 245 -20.34 -8.31 -6.60
CA GLY A 245 -20.35 -6.95 -6.08
C GLY A 245 -21.25 -6.76 -4.84
N GLY A 246 -20.99 -5.69 -4.09
CA GLY A 246 -21.86 -5.25 -2.99
C GLY A 246 -21.94 -6.20 -1.79
N GLY A 247 -20.95 -7.07 -1.59
CA GLY A 247 -20.95 -8.04 -0.49
C GLY A 247 -21.86 -9.25 -0.74
N ALA A 248 -22.09 -9.60 -2.01
CA ALA A 248 -22.90 -10.75 -2.39
C ALA A 248 -22.39 -12.05 -1.76
N SER A 249 -23.32 -12.86 -1.24
CA SER A 249 -23.02 -14.21 -0.78
C SER A 249 -22.70 -15.13 -1.96
N ARG A 250 -22.11 -16.30 -1.67
CA ARG A 250 -21.86 -17.33 -2.68
C ARG A 250 -23.14 -17.74 -3.40
N GLU A 251 -24.24 -17.89 -2.67
CA GLU A 251 -25.54 -18.29 -3.22
C GLU A 251 -26.09 -17.21 -4.15
N GLN A 252 -25.96 -15.94 -3.77
CA GLN A 252 -26.37 -14.81 -4.61
C GLN A 252 -25.51 -14.74 -5.88
N PHE A 253 -24.21 -14.92 -5.77
CA PHE A 253 -23.30 -15.00 -6.91
C PHE A 253 -23.70 -16.12 -7.88
N VAL A 254 -23.96 -17.34 -7.37
CA VAL A 254 -24.41 -18.47 -8.20
C VAL A 254 -25.76 -18.18 -8.86
N SER A 255 -26.69 -17.57 -8.13
CA SER A 255 -27.99 -17.17 -8.66
C SER A 255 -27.85 -16.16 -9.80
N SER A 256 -26.96 -15.18 -9.65
CA SER A 256 -26.68 -14.16 -10.68
C SER A 256 -26.10 -14.74 -11.96
N LEU A 257 -25.39 -15.87 -11.87
CA LEU A 257 -24.74 -16.54 -12.99
C LEU A 257 -25.55 -17.70 -13.59
N HIS A 258 -26.74 -18.01 -13.05
CA HIS A 258 -27.52 -19.18 -13.45
C HIS A 258 -27.94 -19.17 -14.94
N GLY A 259 -27.96 -17.99 -15.58
CA GLY A 259 -28.19 -17.84 -17.03
C GLY A 259 -26.94 -17.90 -17.91
N GLU A 260 -25.74 -17.96 -17.31
CA GLU A 260 -24.45 -17.81 -18.00
C GLU A 260 -23.66 -19.11 -18.02
N THR A 261 -24.28 -20.16 -18.55
CA THR A 261 -23.69 -21.50 -18.64
C THR A 261 -22.34 -21.52 -19.36
N GLY A 262 -22.10 -20.61 -20.32
CA GLY A 262 -20.81 -20.46 -21.00
C GLY A 262 -19.66 -20.01 -20.08
N LEU A 263 -19.95 -19.13 -19.13
CA LEU A 263 -18.97 -18.59 -18.17
C LEU A 263 -18.63 -19.62 -17.09
N GLY A 264 -19.65 -20.26 -16.52
CA GLY A 264 -19.45 -21.36 -15.57
C GLY A 264 -18.68 -22.52 -16.19
N ASN A 265 -18.98 -22.86 -17.45
CA ASN A 265 -18.26 -23.89 -18.17
C ASN A 265 -16.81 -23.51 -18.47
N ALA A 266 -16.52 -22.27 -18.87
CA ALA A 266 -15.15 -21.83 -19.15
C ALA A 266 -14.26 -21.94 -17.90
N TRP A 267 -14.79 -21.50 -16.74
CA TRP A 267 -14.08 -21.58 -15.48
C TRP A 267 -13.90 -23.03 -15.00
N VAL A 268 -14.99 -23.79 -14.87
CA VAL A 268 -14.93 -25.16 -14.33
C VAL A 268 -14.11 -26.08 -15.25
N LYS A 269 -14.26 -25.99 -16.57
CA LYS A 269 -13.50 -26.84 -17.51
C LYS A 269 -12.01 -26.59 -17.46
N GLY A 270 -11.55 -25.38 -17.09
CA GLY A 270 -10.13 -25.08 -16.99
C GLY A 270 -9.41 -25.89 -15.89
N PHE A 271 -10.14 -26.35 -14.88
CA PHE A 271 -9.58 -27.17 -13.78
C PHE A 271 -9.76 -28.68 -13.99
N LEU A 272 -10.61 -29.09 -14.93
CA LEU A 272 -10.83 -30.51 -15.17
C LEU A 272 -9.74 -31.04 -16.11
N PRO A 273 -9.07 -32.17 -15.79
CA PRO A 273 -8.11 -32.78 -16.69
C PRO A 273 -8.81 -33.06 -18.03
N GLY A 274 -8.21 -32.56 -19.11
CA GLY A 274 -8.71 -32.80 -20.46
C GLY A 274 -8.90 -34.29 -20.65
N THR A 275 -10.07 -34.72 -21.13
CA THR A 275 -10.28 -36.10 -21.56
C THR A 275 -9.10 -36.48 -22.45
N PRO A 276 -8.29 -37.50 -22.11
CA PRO A 276 -7.27 -37.97 -23.02
C PRO A 276 -8.00 -38.30 -24.33
N TYR A 277 -7.56 -37.69 -25.43
CA TYR A 277 -8.00 -38.11 -26.75
C TYR A 277 -7.81 -39.63 -26.81
N PRO A 278 -8.82 -40.42 -27.21
CA PRO A 278 -8.58 -41.83 -27.46
C PRO A 278 -7.48 -41.89 -28.51
N GLU A 279 -6.32 -42.44 -28.12
CA GLU A 279 -5.30 -42.83 -29.07
C GLU A 279 -6.01 -43.60 -30.18
N LYS A 280 -5.83 -43.14 -31.43
CA LYS A 280 -6.22 -43.91 -32.59
C LYS A 280 -5.39 -45.20 -32.54
N ASN A 281 -5.94 -46.21 -31.88
CA ASN A 281 -5.44 -47.58 -31.92
C ASN A 281 -5.27 -47.95 -33.38
N GLY A 282 -4.08 -48.48 -33.67
CA GLY A 282 -3.58 -48.67 -35.01
C GLY A 282 -4.59 -49.34 -35.94
N GLN A 283 -4.81 -48.71 -37.08
CA GLN A 283 -5.18 -49.47 -38.27
C GLN A 283 -3.89 -49.93 -38.93
N SER A 284 -3.53 -51.16 -38.60
CA SER A 284 -2.76 -52.03 -39.48
C SER A 284 -3.71 -52.54 -40.56
N SER A 285 -3.45 -52.22 -41.82
CA SER A 285 -3.60 -53.06 -43.02
C SER A 285 -2.98 -52.34 -44.20
#